data_AF-A0A4R2T2F3-F1
#
_entry.id   AF-A0A4R2T2F3-F1
#
_cell.length_a   1.000
_cell.length_b   1.000
_cell.length_c   1.000
_cell.angle_alpha   90.00
_cell.angle_beta   90.00
_cell.angle_gamma   90.00
#
_symmetry.space_group_name_H-M   'P 1'
#
loop_
_entity.id
_entity.type
_entity.pdbx_description
1 polymer ?
#
loop_
_entity_poly.entity_id
_entity_poly.type
_entity_poly.pdbx_seq_one_letter_code
_entity_poly.pdbx_strand_id
1 'polypeptide(L)'
;MNADFNNSPPPLSDVLRRWAEIAEAWDVRPEERSALVGGSCDQVEGEIATYALLCGEQRIRLLVDVAPVFRRIVGDDDLISNWLRLPNPNLAGRKPIDVMIGSPEWMGWLVANLGDAA
;
A
#
# COMPACT_ATOMS: atom_id res chain seq x y z
N MET A 1 5.18 -31.24 19.57
CA MET A 1 5.13 -29.80 19.88
C MET A 1 6.04 -29.13 18.86
N ASN A 2 5.50 -28.80 17.67
CA ASN A 2 6.27 -28.16 16.61
C ASN A 2 5.87 -26.69 16.62
N ALA A 3 6.72 -25.84 17.19
CA ALA A 3 6.56 -24.40 17.14
C ALA A 3 7.23 -23.88 15.86
N ASP A 4 6.44 -23.18 15.06
CA ASP A 4 6.75 -22.59 13.77
C ASP A 4 8.01 -21.71 13.76
N PHE A 5 9.10 -22.21 13.19
CA PHE A 5 10.33 -21.45 12.94
C PHE A 5 10.27 -20.54 11.69
N ASN A 6 9.09 -20.35 11.08
CA ASN A 6 8.95 -19.63 9.81
C ASN A 6 8.21 -18.28 9.88
N ASN A 7 7.95 -17.74 11.07
CA ASN A 7 7.28 -16.44 11.21
C ASN A 7 8.22 -15.23 11.03
N SER A 8 9.19 -15.30 10.12
CA SER A 8 9.93 -14.11 9.70
C SER A 8 9.15 -13.41 8.59
N PRO A 9 8.95 -12.09 8.65
CA PRO A 9 8.32 -11.36 7.56
C PRO A 9 9.14 -11.58 6.27
N PRO A 10 8.49 -11.59 5.09
CA PRO A 10 9.18 -11.83 3.83
C PRO A 10 10.35 -10.84 3.68
N PRO A 11 11.48 -11.28 3.10
CA PRO A 11 12.62 -10.41 2.85
C PRO A 11 12.21 -9.15 2.09
N LEU A 12 12.79 -8.00 2.44
CA LEU A 12 12.45 -6.73 1.80
C LEU A 12 12.61 -6.79 0.27
N SER A 13 13.58 -7.54 -0.24
CA SER A 13 13.76 -7.78 -1.68
C SER A 13 12.53 -8.40 -2.36
N ASP A 14 11.86 -9.34 -1.70
CA ASP A 14 10.65 -9.97 -2.23
C ASP A 14 9.47 -9.02 -2.20
N VAL A 15 9.35 -8.22 -1.12
CA VAL A 15 8.32 -7.18 -1.02
C VAL A 15 8.51 -6.13 -2.12
N LEU A 16 9.74 -5.68 -2.37
CA LEU A 16 10.06 -4.72 -3.42
C LEU A 16 9.73 -5.26 -4.81
N ARG A 17 10.08 -6.53 -5.09
CA ARG A 17 9.73 -7.18 -6.35
C ARG A 17 8.22 -7.26 -6.54
N ARG A 18 7.50 -7.69 -5.50
CA ARG A 18 6.03 -7.80 -5.55
C ARG A 18 5.35 -6.44 -5.71
N TRP A 19 5.86 -5.41 -5.06
CA TRP A 19 5.39 -4.04 -5.28
C TRP A 19 5.63 -3.59 -6.72
N ALA A 20 6.78 -3.89 -7.32
CA ALA A 20 7.06 -3.54 -8.71
C ALA A 20 6.06 -4.21 -9.67
N GLU A 21 5.75 -5.50 -9.46
CA GLU A 21 4.74 -6.24 -10.24
C GLU A 21 3.34 -5.61 -10.11
N ILE A 22 2.92 -5.25 -8.90
CA ILE A 22 1.64 -4.58 -8.65
C ILE A 22 1.59 -3.20 -9.31
N ALA A 23 2.65 -2.41 -9.15
CA ALA A 23 2.73 -1.07 -9.70
C ALA A 23 2.74 -1.06 -11.24
N GLU A 24 3.25 -2.12 -11.87
CA GLU A 24 3.13 -2.32 -13.31
C GLU A 24 1.71 -2.72 -13.71
N ALA A 25 1.11 -3.69 -13.03
CA ALA A 25 -0.24 -4.16 -13.33
C ALA A 25 -1.30 -3.05 -13.18
N TRP A 26 -1.14 -2.17 -12.19
CA TRP A 26 -2.05 -1.04 -11.96
C TRP A 26 -1.68 0.22 -12.77
N ASP A 27 -0.65 0.14 -13.62
CA ASP A 27 -0.09 1.25 -14.40
C ASP A 27 0.26 2.46 -13.50
N VAL A 28 0.75 2.23 -12.28
CA VAL A 28 1.11 3.31 -11.35
C VAL A 28 2.28 4.08 -11.94
N ARG A 29 2.11 5.39 -12.13
CA ARG A 29 3.10 6.25 -12.78
C ARG A 29 4.33 6.45 -11.91
N PRO A 30 5.51 6.75 -12.47
CA PRO A 30 6.73 6.96 -11.69
C PRO A 30 6.57 7.97 -10.54
N GLU A 31 5.85 9.07 -10.77
CA GLU A 31 5.62 10.11 -9.77
C GLU A 31 4.70 9.61 -8.65
N GLU A 32 3.67 8.83 -9.01
CA GLU A 32 2.75 8.20 -8.06
C GLU A 32 3.48 7.14 -7.22
N ARG A 33 4.38 6.35 -7.83
CA ARG A 33 5.22 5.37 -7.11
C ARG A 33 6.09 6.07 -6.06
N SER A 34 6.75 7.16 -6.43
CA SER A 34 7.55 7.95 -5.48
C SER A 34 6.69 8.54 -4.37
N ALA A 35 5.52 9.08 -4.70
CA ALA A 35 4.60 9.64 -3.71
C ALA A 35 4.00 8.57 -2.77
N LEU A 36 3.69 7.39 -3.29
CA LEU A 36 3.16 6.27 -2.52
C LEU A 36 4.19 5.67 -1.58
N VAL A 37 5.49 5.76 -1.87
CA VAL A 37 6.55 5.29 -0.96
C VAL A 37 7.01 6.39 -0.02
N GLY A 38 7.06 7.64 -0.49
CA GLY A 38 7.61 8.79 0.22
C GLY A 38 6.61 9.69 0.95
N GLY A 39 5.31 9.41 0.87
CA GLY A 39 4.26 10.23 1.47
C GLY A 39 4.32 10.30 3.00
N SER A 40 4.44 11.52 3.52
CA SER A 40 4.43 11.99 4.92
C SER A 40 4.13 10.91 5.97
N CYS A 41 5.16 10.44 6.66
CA CYS A 41 5.00 10.13 8.09
C CYS A 41 4.77 11.48 8.78
N ASP A 42 3.70 11.63 9.55
CA ASP A 42 3.51 12.81 10.42
C ASP A 42 4.78 12.99 11.25
N GLN A 43 5.65 13.89 10.80
CA GLN A 43 6.86 14.21 11.51
C GLN A 43 6.45 15.07 12.69
N VAL A 44 6.63 14.56 13.90
CA VAL A 44 6.78 15.43 15.06
C VAL A 44 7.99 16.31 14.78
N GLU A 45 7.77 17.61 14.73
CA GLU A 45 8.80 18.62 14.44
C GLU A 45 9.97 18.43 15.43
N GLY A 46 11.13 17.95 14.95
CA GLY A 46 12.34 17.76 15.76
C GLY A 46 13.02 16.39 15.75
N GLU A 47 12.45 15.35 15.12
CA GLU A 47 13.10 14.03 15.05
C GLU A 47 13.96 13.83 13.79
N ILE A 48 15.21 13.38 13.99
CA ILE A 48 16.21 13.17 12.93
C ILE A 48 15.86 11.95 12.07
N ALA A 49 16.04 12.10 10.76
CA ALA A 49 15.71 11.25 9.59
C ALA A 49 15.99 9.72 9.65
N THR A 50 16.50 9.17 10.75
CA THR A 50 16.71 7.73 10.94
C THR A 50 15.40 6.92 11.00
N TYR A 51 14.27 7.56 11.29
CA TYR A 51 12.93 6.93 11.25
C TYR A 51 12.29 6.89 9.83
N ALA A 52 12.86 7.59 8.84
CA ALA A 52 12.28 7.67 7.50
C ALA A 52 12.41 6.36 6.69
N LEU A 53 13.41 5.53 6.98
CA LEU A 53 13.61 4.23 6.30
C LEU A 53 12.59 3.17 6.74
N LEU A 54 12.23 3.15 8.03
CA LEU A 54 11.18 2.27 8.55
C LEU A 54 9.80 2.65 7.98
N CYS A 55 9.54 3.94 7.79
CA CYS A 55 8.32 4.43 7.12
C CYS A 55 8.22 3.91 5.67
N GLY A 56 9.30 3.96 4.89
CA GLY A 56 9.30 3.52 3.49
C GLY A 56 9.09 2.00 3.34
N GLU A 57 9.79 1.19 4.14
CA GLU A 57 9.59 -0.26 4.13
C GLU A 57 8.18 -0.65 4.60
N GLN A 58 7.70 -0.09 5.70
CA GLN A 58 6.35 -0.36 6.20
C GLN A 58 5.29 0.02 5.16
N ARG A 59 5.48 1.15 4.49
CA ARG A 59 4.56 1.62 3.46
C ARG A 59 4.56 0.72 2.23
N ILE A 60 5.73 0.25 1.78
CA ILE A 60 5.80 -0.71 0.67
C ILE A 60 5.15 -2.05 1.05
N ARG A 61 5.36 -2.54 2.28
CA ARG A 61 4.68 -3.74 2.78
C ARG A 61 3.16 -3.55 2.76
N LEU A 62 2.68 -2.42 3.25
CA LEU A 62 1.25 -2.09 3.24
C LEU A 62 0.66 -2.01 1.81
N LEU A 63 1.42 -1.46 0.85
CA LEU A 63 1.01 -1.44 -0.56
C LEU A 63 0.91 -2.84 -1.17
N VAL A 64 1.78 -3.77 -0.76
CA VAL A 64 1.68 -5.17 -1.16
C VAL A 64 0.46 -5.85 -0.51
N ASP A 65 0.19 -5.54 0.76
CA ASP A 65 -0.89 -6.15 1.52
C ASP A 65 -2.29 -5.62 1.11
N VAL A 66 -2.39 -4.38 0.62
CA VAL A 66 -3.67 -3.83 0.13
C VAL A 66 -4.08 -4.40 -1.23
N ALA A 67 -3.14 -4.90 -2.03
CA ALA A 67 -3.42 -5.43 -3.36
C ALA A 67 -4.46 -6.58 -3.37
N PRO A 68 -4.36 -7.64 -2.54
CA PRO A 68 -5.41 -8.66 -2.47
C PRO A 68 -6.76 -8.10 -2.01
N VAL A 69 -6.76 -7.09 -1.14
CA VAL A 69 -8.00 -6.42 -0.69
C VAL A 69 -8.68 -5.71 -1.86
N PHE A 70 -7.93 -4.96 -2.67
CA PHE A 70 -8.47 -4.32 -3.86
C PHE A 70 -8.97 -5.32 -4.88
N ARG A 71 -8.27 -6.44 -5.08
CA ARG A 71 -8.75 -7.49 -5.98
C ARG A 71 -10.09 -8.07 -5.57
N ARG A 72 -10.32 -8.20 -4.26
CA ARG A 72 -11.60 -8.66 -3.73
C ARG A 72 -12.72 -7.65 -3.90
N ILE A 73 -12.44 -6.36 -3.70
CA ILE A 73 -13.47 -5.30 -3.69
C ILE A 73 -13.79 -4.81 -5.10
N VAL A 74 -12.77 -4.68 -5.95
CA VAL A 74 -12.86 -4.04 -7.27
C VAL A 74 -12.88 -5.08 -8.38
N GLY A 75 -12.08 -6.15 -8.27
CA GLY A 75 -11.98 -7.22 -9.26
C GLY A 75 -10.55 -7.47 -9.73
N ASP A 76 -10.32 -7.46 -11.04
CA ASP A 76 -8.99 -7.67 -11.61
C ASP A 76 -8.14 -6.39 -11.66
N ASP A 77 -6.88 -6.54 -12.07
CA ASP A 77 -5.89 -5.45 -12.08
C ASP A 77 -6.22 -4.34 -13.10
N ASP A 78 -6.94 -4.62 -14.20
CA ASP A 78 -7.39 -3.59 -15.16
C ASP A 78 -8.49 -2.72 -14.55
N LEU A 79 -9.44 -3.35 -13.85
CA LEU A 79 -10.48 -2.63 -13.12
C LEU A 79 -9.89 -1.79 -11.99
N ILE A 80 -8.91 -2.32 -11.24
CA ILE A 80 -8.20 -1.57 -10.19
C ILE A 80 -7.48 -0.38 -10.82
N SER A 81 -6.74 -0.58 -11.90
CA SER A 81 -6.05 0.49 -12.62
C SER A 81 -7.01 1.63 -12.97
N ASN A 82 -8.14 1.33 -13.61
CA ASN A 82 -9.11 2.37 -13.95
C ASN A 82 -9.72 3.03 -12.70
N TRP A 83 -10.11 2.23 -11.71
CA TRP A 83 -10.73 2.70 -10.47
C TRP A 83 -9.83 3.66 -9.70
N LEU A 84 -8.52 3.39 -9.62
CA LEU A 84 -7.54 4.25 -8.94
C LEU A 84 -7.53 5.70 -9.46
N ARG A 85 -7.90 5.91 -10.72
CA ARG A 85 -7.83 7.20 -11.44
C ARG A 85 -9.15 7.97 -11.44
N LEU A 86 -10.25 7.30 -11.10
CA LEU A 86 -11.59 7.88 -11.16
C LEU A 86 -12.00 8.47 -9.80
N PRO A 87 -12.71 9.62 -9.78
CA PRO A 87 -13.38 10.12 -8.59
C PRO A 87 -14.29 9.05 -7.97
N ASN A 88 -14.10 8.75 -6.69
CA ASN A 88 -14.90 7.75 -6.00
C ASN A 88 -15.86 8.43 -5.00
N PRO A 89 -17.20 8.26 -5.14
CA PRO A 89 -18.16 8.86 -4.22
C PRO A 89 -18.00 8.40 -2.78
N ASN A 90 -17.54 7.16 -2.55
CA ASN A 90 -17.25 6.64 -1.21
C ASN A 90 -16.00 7.27 -0.58
N LEU A 91 -15.19 8.00 -1.36
CA LEU A 91 -14.01 8.73 -0.91
C LEU A 91 -14.20 10.26 -1.01
N ALA A 92 -15.45 10.71 -0.92
CA ALA A 92 -15.85 12.12 -1.06
C ALA A 92 -15.43 12.72 -2.42
N GLY A 93 -15.50 11.92 -3.49
CA GLY A 93 -15.12 12.33 -4.85
C GLY A 93 -13.62 12.38 -5.11
N ARG A 94 -12.78 12.02 -4.15
CA ARG A 94 -11.33 11.89 -4.36
C ARG A 94 -11.01 10.63 -5.15
N LYS A 95 -9.89 10.67 -5.87
CA LYS A 95 -9.37 9.48 -6.54
C LYS A 95 -8.73 8.57 -5.49
N PRO A 96 -8.92 7.25 -5.57
CA PRO A 96 -8.31 6.33 -4.62
C PRO A 96 -6.79 6.46 -4.55
N ILE A 97 -6.09 6.70 -5.66
CA ILE A 97 -4.63 6.87 -5.67
C ILE A 97 -4.18 8.07 -4.82
N ASP A 98 -4.92 9.19 -4.87
CA ASP A 98 -4.64 10.39 -4.09
C ASP A 98 -4.85 10.13 -2.58
N VAL A 99 -5.87 9.33 -2.24
CA VAL A 99 -6.15 8.93 -0.85
C VAL A 99 -5.05 7.98 -0.35
N MET A 100 -4.60 7.04 -1.16
CA MET A 100 -3.48 6.15 -0.82
C MET A 100 -2.19 6.92 -0.57
N ILE A 101 -1.92 7.97 -1.35
CA ILE A 101 -0.75 8.86 -1.15
C ILE A 101 -0.93 9.65 0.15
N GLY A 102 -2.11 10.23 0.37
CA GLY A 102 -2.36 11.15 1.48
C GLY A 102 -2.67 10.50 2.83
N SER A 103 -3.07 9.22 2.88
CA SER A 103 -3.42 8.54 4.14
C SER A 103 -3.04 7.05 4.10
N PRO A 104 -1.85 6.69 4.62
CA PRO A 104 -1.49 5.29 4.83
C PRO A 104 -2.40 4.59 5.86
N GLU A 105 -2.99 5.31 6.81
CA GLU A 105 -3.91 4.76 7.81
C GLU A 105 -5.16 4.17 7.16
N TRP A 106 -5.67 4.79 6.10
CA TRP A 106 -6.81 4.26 5.35
C TRP A 106 -6.49 2.90 4.72
N MET A 107 -5.30 2.74 4.13
CA MET A 107 -4.85 1.44 3.62
C MET A 107 -4.67 0.42 4.74
N GLY A 108 -4.09 0.84 5.88
CA GLY A 108 -3.94 -0.01 7.06
C GLY A 108 -5.29 -0.49 7.59
N TRP A 109 -6.28 0.40 7.66
CA TRP A 109 -7.65 0.05 8.04
C TRP A 109 -8.29 -0.94 7.07
N LEU A 110 -8.12 -0.76 5.76
CA LEU A 110 -8.63 -1.70 4.76
C LEU A 110 -8.03 -3.10 4.92
N VAL A 111 -6.71 -3.19 5.10
CA VAL A 111 -6.03 -4.47 5.34
C VAL A 111 -6.54 -5.12 6.63
N ALA A 112 -6.62 -4.36 7.73
CA ALA A 112 -7.05 -4.89 9.02
C ALA A 112 -8.52 -5.36 9.05
N ASN A 113 -9.41 -4.74 8.27
CA ASN A 113 -10.86 -5.02 8.33
C ASN A 113 -11.36 -5.87 7.16
N LEU A 114 -10.66 -5.87 6.03
CA LEU A 114 -11.08 -6.55 4.80
C LEU A 114 -10.04 -7.55 4.28
N GLY A 115 -8.83 -7.57 4.84
CA GLY A 115 -7.77 -8.50 4.52
C GLY A 115 -8.07 -9.95 4.93
N ASP A 116 -8.81 -10.14 6.02
CA ASP A 116 -9.21 -11.47 6.49
C ASP A 116 -10.58 -11.90 5.92
N ALA A 117 -10.55 -12.47 4.72
CA ALA A 117 -11.32 -13.69 4.45
C ALA A 117 -10.64 -14.55 3.38
N ALA A 118 -9.49 -15.11 3.74
CA ALA A 118 -8.86 -16.23 3.05
C ALA A 118 -8.54 -17.33 4.07
#